data_AF-A0A6A5BEU8-F1
#
_entry.id   AF-A0A6A5BEU8-F1
#
_cell.length_a   1.000
_cell.length_b   1.000
_cell.length_c   1.000
_cell.angle_alpha   90.00
_cell.angle_beta   90.00
_cell.angle_gamma   90.00
#
_symmetry.space_group_name_H-M   'P 1'
#
loop_
_entity.id
_entity.type
_entity.pdbx_description
1 polymer ?
#
loop_
_entity_poly.entity_id
_entity_poly.type
_entity_poly.pdbx_seq_one_letter_code
_entity_poly.pdbx_strand_id
1 'polypeptide(L)'
;MGPCLSYGQNGYVFGLDSGPVTHTQFLQENYSSDNFAKKAIVFQIIDLYGNFSNVCAVFALPNSNMFSFIMDKVREIDQKWSVHEKFCIIGSVTDGEFEPATVENFLNNNNERKQWTHCEDYIHILKRLRNLLIDSSHAISMMGLIYLTSKYDNLNRKLRRSDLIVKDEMNVESCLNLTKEDVLQALQTIRSNLKE
;
A
#
# COMPACT_ATOMS: atom_id res chain seq x y z
N MET A 1 -35.73 2.87 15.98
CA MET A 1 -34.67 2.26 16.80
C MET A 1 -33.40 2.32 15.96
N GLY A 2 -32.51 3.26 16.26
CA GLY A 2 -31.24 3.40 15.54
C GLY A 2 -30.25 2.31 15.96
N PRO A 3 -29.26 1.96 15.12
CA PRO A 3 -28.29 0.94 15.47
C PRO A 3 -27.50 1.38 16.71
N CYS A 4 -27.52 0.54 17.75
CA CYS A 4 -26.72 0.73 18.95
C CYS A 4 -25.24 0.58 18.60
N LEU A 5 -24.47 1.66 18.76
CA LEU A 5 -23.02 1.63 18.78
C LEU A 5 -22.59 0.84 20.03
N SER A 6 -22.00 -0.33 19.84
CA SER A 6 -21.35 -1.05 20.94
C SER A 6 -19.93 -0.51 21.11
N TYR A 7 -19.69 0.15 22.24
CA TYR A 7 -18.39 0.74 22.57
C TYR A 7 -17.49 -0.33 23.20
N GLY A 8 -16.57 -0.87 22.41
CA GLY A 8 -15.47 -1.69 22.91
C GLY A 8 -14.35 -0.83 23.48
N GLN A 9 -13.77 -1.22 24.61
CA GLN A 9 -12.80 -0.45 25.40
C GLN A 9 -11.46 -0.08 24.71
N ASN A 10 -11.23 -0.31 23.40
CA ASN A 10 -9.94 0.00 22.73
C ASN A 10 -10.02 0.32 21.21
N GLY A 11 -11.13 0.84 20.69
CA GLY A 11 -11.21 1.29 19.28
C GLY A 11 -12.63 1.39 18.74
N TYR A 12 -12.81 2.05 17.59
CA TYR A 12 -14.11 2.33 16.99
C TYR A 12 -14.45 1.31 15.90
N VAL A 13 -15.16 0.26 16.27
CA VAL A 13 -15.68 -0.73 15.31
C VAL A 13 -16.90 -0.16 14.60
N PHE A 14 -16.70 0.53 13.47
CA PHE A 14 -17.79 0.95 12.59
C PHE A 14 -17.98 -0.04 11.45
N GLY A 15 -19.18 -0.63 11.35
CA GLY A 15 -19.62 -1.43 10.21
C GLY A 15 -19.77 -2.93 10.46
N LEU A 16 -19.31 -3.46 11.60
CA LEU A 16 -19.50 -4.87 11.93
C LEU A 16 -20.95 -5.20 12.34
N ASP A 17 -21.67 -4.27 12.98
CA ASP A 17 -23.05 -4.49 13.45
C ASP A 17 -24.10 -3.66 12.67
N SER A 18 -23.68 -2.68 11.85
CA SER A 18 -24.56 -1.65 11.25
C SER A 18 -24.51 -1.57 9.71
N GLY A 19 -23.69 -2.38 9.05
CA GLY A 19 -23.42 -2.28 7.61
C GLY A 19 -22.41 -1.20 7.23
N PRO A 20 -22.04 -1.08 5.95
CA PRO A 20 -20.97 -0.19 5.49
C PRO A 20 -21.29 1.29 5.73
N VAL A 21 -20.30 2.03 6.24
CA VAL A 21 -20.34 3.50 6.43
C VAL A 21 -19.30 4.14 5.51
N THR A 22 -19.61 5.31 4.94
CA THR A 22 -18.67 5.99 4.05
C THR A 22 -17.49 6.61 4.82
N HIS A 23 -16.31 6.69 4.19
CA HIS A 23 -15.11 7.30 4.77
C HIS A 23 -15.35 8.74 5.30
N THR A 24 -16.17 9.53 4.59
CA THR A 24 -16.52 10.90 4.98
C THR A 24 -17.37 10.97 6.24
N GLN A 25 -18.37 10.08 6.39
CA GLN A 25 -19.19 10.00 7.59
C GLN A 25 -18.34 9.60 8.81
N PHE A 26 -17.42 8.65 8.63
CA PHE A 26 -16.48 8.25 9.68
C PHE A 26 -15.64 9.42 10.19
N LEU A 27 -15.03 10.19 9.29
CA LEU A 27 -14.19 11.34 9.66
C LEU A 27 -15.00 12.38 10.43
N GLN A 28 -16.22 12.70 9.99
CA GLN A 28 -17.08 13.71 10.62
C GLN A 28 -17.51 13.34 12.05
N GLU A 29 -17.75 12.06 12.33
CA GLU A 29 -18.21 11.59 13.64
C GLU A 29 -17.09 11.44 14.67
N ASN A 30 -15.83 11.27 14.25
CA ASN A 30 -14.73 10.85 15.15
C ASN A 30 -13.57 11.85 15.28
N TYR A 31 -13.39 12.78 14.33
CA TYR A 31 -12.30 13.77 14.40
C TYR A 31 -12.46 14.80 15.53
N SER A 32 -13.64 14.89 16.17
CA SER A 32 -13.89 15.79 17.29
C SER A 32 -13.46 15.23 18.66
N SER A 33 -12.93 13.99 18.71
CA SER A 33 -12.47 13.35 19.94
C SER A 33 -10.94 13.40 20.08
N ASP A 34 -10.45 13.87 21.23
CA ASP A 34 -9.01 14.02 21.54
C ASP A 34 -8.18 12.73 21.41
N ASN A 35 -8.82 11.55 21.29
CA ASN A 35 -8.19 10.25 21.21
C ASN A 35 -7.56 9.91 19.85
N PHE A 36 -7.91 10.59 18.76
CA PHE A 36 -7.39 10.29 17.41
C PHE A 36 -6.14 11.08 17.01
N ALA A 37 -5.57 11.87 17.92
CA ALA A 37 -4.61 12.92 17.59
C ALA A 37 -3.24 12.46 17.03
N LYS A 38 -2.97 11.16 16.78
CA LYS A 38 -1.63 10.72 16.33
C LYS A 38 -1.61 9.76 15.13
N LYS A 39 -2.24 8.57 15.18
CA LYS A 39 -2.29 7.59 14.06
C LYS A 39 -3.46 6.61 14.22
N ALA A 40 -4.03 6.14 13.11
CA ALA A 40 -5.14 5.19 13.07
C ALA A 40 -4.86 4.05 12.07
N ILE A 41 -5.40 2.87 12.36
CA ILE A 41 -5.47 1.73 11.43
C ILE A 41 -6.86 1.74 10.81
N VAL A 42 -6.94 1.85 9.48
CA VAL A 42 -8.20 1.84 8.74
C VAL A 42 -8.27 0.56 7.91
N PHE A 43 -9.35 -0.20 8.07
CA PHE A 43 -9.66 -1.35 7.23
C PHE A 43 -10.69 -0.94 6.19
N GLN A 44 -10.38 -1.22 4.92
CA GLN A 44 -11.24 -0.95 3.78
C GLN A 44 -11.44 -2.23 2.97
N ILE A 45 -12.68 -2.48 2.57
CA ILE A 45 -13.02 -3.55 1.64
C ILE A 45 -13.23 -2.93 0.27
N ILE A 46 -12.53 -3.48 -0.71
CA ILE A 46 -12.61 -3.08 -2.11
C ILE A 46 -12.97 -4.33 -2.92
N ASP A 47 -13.92 -4.22 -3.85
CA ASP A 47 -14.18 -5.31 -4.78
C ASP A 47 -13.05 -5.42 -5.83
N LEU A 48 -12.87 -6.60 -6.41
CA LEU A 48 -11.77 -6.82 -7.37
C LEU A 48 -11.86 -5.96 -8.63
N TYR A 49 -13.07 -5.46 -8.94
CA TYR A 49 -13.33 -4.62 -10.10
C TYR A 49 -13.27 -3.12 -9.78
N GLY A 50 -13.08 -2.73 -8.51
CA GLY A 50 -13.01 -1.35 -8.07
C GLY A 50 -14.34 -0.57 -8.13
N ASN A 51 -15.48 -1.23 -8.28
CA ASN A 51 -16.81 -0.61 -8.26
C ASN A 51 -17.30 -0.29 -6.84
N PHE A 52 -16.72 -0.94 -5.83
CA PHE A 52 -17.11 -0.83 -4.44
C PHE A 52 -15.88 -0.60 -3.58
N SER A 53 -15.94 0.40 -2.72
CA SER A 53 -14.88 0.70 -1.76
C SER A 53 -15.49 1.29 -0.50
N ASN A 54 -15.41 0.57 0.61
CA ASN A 54 -16.01 0.98 1.88
C ASN A 54 -15.10 0.69 3.06
N VAL A 55 -15.07 1.64 4.00
CA VAL A 55 -14.40 1.46 5.29
C VAL A 55 -15.25 0.50 6.13
N CYS A 56 -14.62 -0.54 6.67
CA CYS A 56 -15.29 -1.58 7.43
C CYS A 56 -14.86 -1.67 8.90
N ALA A 57 -13.75 -1.02 9.28
CA ALA A 57 -13.36 -0.84 10.67
C ALA A 57 -12.25 0.21 10.81
N VAL A 58 -12.16 0.89 11.97
CA VAL A 58 -11.06 1.79 12.30
C VAL A 58 -10.61 1.59 13.74
N PHE A 59 -9.31 1.49 13.96
CA PHE A 59 -8.74 1.30 15.29
C PHE A 59 -7.67 2.35 15.58
N ALA A 60 -7.51 2.68 16.85
CA ALA A 60 -6.31 3.38 17.28
C ALA A 60 -5.09 2.46 17.08
N LEU A 61 -3.94 3.04 16.75
CA LEU A 61 -2.70 2.28 16.63
C LEU A 61 -2.34 1.66 18.00
N PRO A 62 -2.16 0.34 18.12
CA PRO A 62 -1.84 -0.29 19.39
C PRO A 62 -0.41 0.03 19.82
N ASN A 63 -0.19 0.12 21.14
CA ASN A 63 1.13 0.44 21.71
C ASN A 63 2.17 -0.71 21.57
N SER A 64 1.73 -1.93 21.29
CA SER A 64 2.58 -3.11 21.07
C SER A 64 1.83 -4.18 20.25
N ASN A 65 2.57 -5.17 19.73
CA ASN A 65 2.03 -6.34 19.02
C ASN A 65 1.13 -6.00 17.81
N MET A 66 1.53 -4.98 17.03
CA MET A 66 0.77 -4.46 15.89
C MET A 66 0.36 -5.55 14.89
N PHE A 67 1.28 -6.46 14.53
CA PHE A 67 0.99 -7.55 13.61
C PHE A 67 -0.15 -8.45 14.10
N SER A 68 -0.05 -9.00 15.32
CA SER A 68 -1.08 -9.89 15.87
C SER A 68 -2.43 -9.18 15.96
N PHE A 69 -2.44 -7.94 16.45
CA PHE A 69 -3.66 -7.14 16.55
C PHE A 69 -4.34 -6.97 15.19
N ILE A 70 -3.59 -6.56 14.16
CA ILE A 70 -4.14 -6.33 12.81
C ILE A 70 -4.64 -7.66 12.23
N MET A 71 -3.87 -8.74 12.34
CA MET A 71 -4.27 -10.02 11.77
C MET A 71 -5.51 -10.62 12.46
N ASP A 72 -5.65 -10.44 13.78
CA ASP A 72 -6.86 -10.84 14.51
C ASP A 72 -8.09 -10.04 14.02
N LYS A 73 -7.91 -8.75 13.73
CA LYS A 73 -8.97 -7.92 13.13
C LYS A 73 -9.31 -8.31 11.69
N VAL A 74 -8.33 -8.68 10.87
CA VAL A 74 -8.57 -9.22 9.53
C VAL A 74 -9.44 -10.48 9.61
N ARG A 75 -9.14 -11.41 10.53
CA ARG A 75 -9.96 -12.62 10.74
C ARG A 75 -11.38 -12.29 11.19
N GLU A 76 -11.53 -11.37 12.14
CA GLU A 76 -12.85 -10.95 12.64
C GLU A 76 -13.71 -10.36 11.51
N ILE A 77 -13.13 -9.48 10.70
CA ILE A 77 -13.77 -8.88 9.52
C ILE A 77 -14.15 -9.98 8.52
N ASP A 78 -13.22 -10.88 8.21
CA ASP A 78 -13.47 -11.97 7.27
C ASP A 78 -14.64 -12.86 7.70
N GLN A 79 -14.64 -13.29 8.95
CA GLN A 79 -15.70 -14.13 9.51
C GLN A 79 -17.05 -13.44 9.40
N LYS A 80 -17.15 -12.18 9.82
CA LYS A 80 -18.41 -11.42 9.82
C LYS A 80 -18.95 -11.14 8.42
N TRP A 81 -18.09 -10.77 7.48
CA TRP A 81 -18.51 -10.48 6.10
C TRP A 81 -18.82 -11.75 5.30
N SER A 82 -18.19 -12.88 5.64
CA SER A 82 -18.44 -14.17 5.01
C SER A 82 -19.71 -14.89 5.52
N VAL A 83 -20.30 -14.49 6.67
CA VAL A 83 -21.49 -15.17 7.26
C VAL A 83 -22.68 -15.23 6.30
N HIS A 84 -22.82 -14.25 5.41
CA HIS A 84 -23.97 -14.15 4.52
C HIS A 84 -23.76 -14.76 3.13
N GLU A 85 -22.62 -15.44 2.88
CA GLU A 85 -22.23 -16.09 1.60
C GLU A 85 -22.23 -15.19 0.34
N LYS A 86 -22.58 -13.91 0.47
CA LYS A 86 -22.64 -12.94 -0.64
C LYS A 86 -21.28 -12.34 -0.99
N PHE A 87 -20.33 -12.40 -0.07
CA PHE A 87 -19.00 -11.82 -0.22
C PHE A 87 -17.95 -12.84 0.24
N CYS A 88 -16.88 -12.96 -0.55
CA CYS A 88 -15.71 -13.74 -0.19
C CYS A 88 -14.50 -12.81 -0.22
N ILE A 89 -13.89 -12.56 0.94
CA ILE A 89 -12.62 -11.85 1.01
C ILE A 89 -11.53 -12.85 0.65
N ILE A 90 -10.84 -12.63 -0.47
CA ILE A 90 -9.80 -13.54 -0.97
C ILE A 90 -8.38 -13.11 -0.59
N GLY A 91 -8.22 -11.92 0.00
CA GLY A 91 -6.91 -11.38 0.27
C GLY A 91 -6.91 -10.02 0.94
N SER A 92 -5.71 -9.46 1.07
CA SER A 92 -5.44 -8.16 1.69
C SER A 92 -4.26 -7.47 1.04
N VAL A 93 -4.24 -6.14 1.09
CA VAL A 93 -3.12 -5.31 0.65
C VAL A 93 -2.66 -4.41 1.79
N THR A 94 -1.34 -4.21 1.96
CA THR A 94 -0.77 -3.29 2.94
C THR A 94 0.38 -2.46 2.35
N ASP A 95 0.75 -1.37 3.02
CA ASP A 95 1.83 -0.44 2.62
C ASP A 95 3.26 -1.02 2.80
N GLY A 96 3.41 -2.34 2.80
CA GLY A 96 4.70 -3.02 2.92
C GLY A 96 5.20 -3.20 4.36
N GLU A 97 4.31 -3.05 5.34
CA GLU A 97 4.62 -3.23 6.76
C GLU A 97 4.81 -4.71 7.14
N PHE A 98 4.21 -5.63 6.36
CA PHE A 98 4.21 -7.06 6.65
C PHE A 98 4.65 -7.86 5.43
N GLU A 99 5.51 -8.85 5.66
CA GLU A 99 5.90 -9.78 4.60
C GLU A 99 4.70 -10.64 4.18
N PRO A 100 4.42 -10.77 2.87
CA PRO A 100 3.29 -11.55 2.37
C PRO A 100 3.23 -12.97 2.94
N ALA A 101 4.35 -13.68 2.94
CA ALA A 101 4.42 -15.05 3.45
C ALA A 101 4.05 -15.14 4.93
N THR A 102 4.41 -14.15 5.76
CA THR A 102 4.04 -14.12 7.18
C THR A 102 2.54 -13.97 7.36
N VAL A 103 1.90 -13.08 6.60
CA VAL A 103 0.45 -12.87 6.64
C VAL A 103 -0.31 -14.10 6.13
N GLU A 104 0.11 -14.64 4.98
CA GLU A 104 -0.50 -15.82 4.37
C GLU A 104 -0.38 -17.04 5.27
N ASN A 105 0.78 -17.31 5.87
CA ASN A 105 0.93 -18.38 6.83
C ASN A 105 -0.01 -18.21 8.03
N PHE A 106 -0.14 -16.98 8.56
CA PHE A 106 -1.02 -16.72 9.70
C PHE A 106 -2.51 -16.94 9.38
N LEU A 107 -2.95 -16.54 8.18
CA LEU A 107 -4.36 -16.59 7.79
C LEU A 107 -4.77 -17.95 7.18
N ASN A 108 -3.86 -18.63 6.49
CA ASN A 108 -4.11 -19.94 5.89
C ASN A 108 -4.00 -21.10 6.89
N ASN A 109 -3.13 -21.01 7.90
CA ASN A 109 -2.93 -22.09 8.88
C ASN A 109 -4.20 -22.45 9.68
N ASN A 110 -5.22 -21.59 9.67
CA ASN A 110 -6.46 -21.78 10.43
C ASN A 110 -7.72 -21.81 9.54
N ASN A 111 -7.58 -21.80 8.21
CA ASN A 111 -8.72 -21.63 7.30
C ASN A 111 -8.67 -22.63 6.14
N GLU A 112 -9.27 -23.82 6.34
CA GLU A 112 -9.35 -24.86 5.30
C GLU A 112 -10.27 -24.50 4.12
N ARG A 113 -11.04 -23.42 4.23
CA ARG A 113 -12.09 -23.08 3.26
C ARG A 113 -11.60 -22.27 2.07
N LYS A 114 -10.48 -21.55 2.20
CA LYS A 114 -9.95 -20.69 1.14
C LYS A 114 -8.48 -20.37 1.33
N GLN A 115 -7.81 -20.14 0.21
CA GLN A 115 -6.45 -19.62 0.19
C GLN A 115 -6.50 -18.09 0.25
N TRP A 116 -5.85 -17.52 1.26
CA TRP A 116 -5.64 -16.09 1.41
C TRP A 116 -4.41 -15.66 0.60
N THR A 117 -4.55 -14.59 -0.19
CA THR A 117 -3.44 -13.95 -0.90
C THR A 117 -3.14 -12.59 -0.27
N HIS A 118 -1.89 -12.33 0.08
CA HIS A 118 -1.45 -11.02 0.56
C HIS A 118 -0.57 -10.33 -0.48
N CYS A 119 -0.93 -9.09 -0.82
CA CYS A 119 -0.12 -8.27 -1.71
C CYS A 119 0.50 -7.10 -0.95
N GLU A 120 1.73 -6.78 -1.27
CA GLU A 120 2.32 -5.50 -0.91
C GLU A 120 1.89 -4.44 -1.92
N ASP A 121 1.66 -3.20 -1.45
CA ASP A 121 1.35 -2.08 -2.35
C ASP A 121 2.49 -1.88 -3.36
N TYR A 122 2.14 -2.06 -4.63
CA TYR A 122 3.05 -1.92 -5.76
C TYR A 122 3.74 -0.56 -5.79
N ILE A 123 3.05 0.51 -5.37
CA ILE A 123 3.63 1.86 -5.31
C ILE A 123 4.75 1.93 -4.25
N HIS A 124 4.59 1.26 -3.12
CA HIS A 124 5.64 1.17 -2.10
C HIS A 124 6.84 0.36 -2.58
N ILE A 125 6.61 -0.74 -3.32
CA ILE A 125 7.67 -1.52 -3.96
C ILE A 125 8.49 -0.62 -4.92
N LEU A 126 7.81 0.15 -5.78
CA LEU A 126 8.49 1.05 -6.72
C LEU A 126 9.34 2.10 -6.01
N LYS A 127 8.81 2.73 -4.95
CA LYS A 127 9.57 3.70 -4.14
C LYS A 127 10.81 3.07 -3.52
N ARG A 128 10.68 1.88 -2.93
CA ARG A 128 11.79 1.14 -2.31
C ARG A 128 12.88 0.81 -3.32
N LEU A 129 12.51 0.27 -4.49
CA LEU A 129 13.46 -0.04 -5.56
C LEU A 129 14.18 1.21 -6.08
N ARG A 130 13.45 2.31 -6.25
CA ARG A 130 14.04 3.59 -6.68
C ARG A 130 15.03 4.13 -5.67
N ASN A 131 14.72 4.07 -4.37
CA ASN A 131 15.60 4.59 -3.32
C ASN A 131 16.95 3.87 -3.25
N LEU A 132 16.98 2.56 -3.55
CA LEU A 132 18.25 1.81 -3.64
C LEU A 132 19.20 2.34 -4.73
N LEU A 133 18.67 2.99 -5.78
CA LEU A 133 19.50 3.62 -6.81
C LEU A 133 20.21 4.89 -6.32
N ILE A 134 19.71 5.52 -5.25
CA ILE A 134 20.30 6.72 -4.64
C ILE A 134 21.54 6.31 -3.83
N ASP A 135 21.43 5.24 -3.05
CA ASP A 135 22.46 4.79 -2.11
C ASP A 135 23.68 4.12 -2.76
N SER A 136 23.75 4.09 -4.09
CA SER A 136 24.91 3.63 -4.88
C SER A 136 25.35 2.18 -4.67
N SER A 137 24.54 1.36 -4.00
CA SER A 137 24.78 -0.09 -3.80
C SER A 137 24.46 -0.92 -5.05
N HIS A 138 23.81 -0.31 -6.04
CA HIS A 138 23.48 -0.90 -7.33
C HIS A 138 24.50 -0.51 -8.42
N ALA A 139 24.72 -1.42 -9.39
CA ALA A 139 25.64 -1.19 -10.51
C ALA A 139 25.29 0.04 -11.37
N ILE A 140 24.03 0.50 -11.30
CA ILE A 140 23.56 1.75 -11.89
C ILE A 140 23.07 2.62 -10.73
N SER A 141 23.76 3.74 -10.48
CA SER A 141 23.34 4.73 -9.49
C SER A 141 22.58 5.90 -10.13
N MET A 142 21.82 6.65 -9.32
CA MET A 142 21.19 7.90 -9.74
C MET A 142 22.21 8.89 -10.29
N MET A 143 23.40 8.95 -9.70
CA MET A 143 24.50 9.78 -10.21
C MET A 143 24.96 9.34 -11.60
N GLY A 144 24.99 8.03 -11.86
CA GLY A 144 25.24 7.49 -13.20
C GLY A 144 24.19 7.95 -14.22
N LEU A 145 22.90 7.89 -13.85
CA LEU A 145 21.81 8.37 -14.71
C LEU A 145 21.87 9.88 -14.95
N ILE A 146 22.26 10.67 -13.94
CA ILE A 146 22.48 12.12 -14.07
C ILE A 146 23.62 12.41 -15.05
N TYR A 147 24.71 11.64 -14.97
CA TYR A 147 25.81 11.76 -15.92
C TYR A 147 25.35 11.41 -17.35
N LEU A 148 24.63 10.30 -17.54
CA LEU A 148 24.13 9.90 -18.86
C LEU A 148 23.16 10.92 -19.45
N THR A 149 22.21 11.45 -18.66
CA THR A 149 21.31 12.52 -19.14
C THR A 149 22.06 13.79 -19.53
N SER A 150 23.19 14.11 -18.89
CA SER A 150 24.03 15.25 -19.31
C SER A 150 24.82 15.02 -20.60
N LYS A 151 25.03 13.75 -20.99
CA LYS A 151 25.82 13.34 -22.16
C LYS A 151 24.97 13.02 -23.39
N TYR A 152 23.74 12.54 -23.18
CA TYR A 152 22.89 12.02 -24.24
C TYR A 152 21.55 12.78 -24.29
N ASP A 153 21.43 13.70 -25.24
CA ASP A 153 20.23 14.55 -25.42
C ASP A 153 18.93 13.77 -25.55
N ASN A 154 18.97 12.62 -26.25
CA ASN A 154 17.81 11.75 -26.41
C ASN A 154 17.29 11.21 -25.07
N LEU A 155 18.20 10.90 -24.13
CA LEU A 155 17.82 10.46 -22.78
C LEU A 155 17.32 11.65 -21.95
N ASN A 156 17.99 12.82 -22.04
CA ASN A 156 17.59 14.04 -21.33
C ASN A 156 16.15 14.49 -21.64
N ARG A 157 15.72 14.34 -22.90
CA ARG A 157 14.35 14.67 -23.31
C ARG A 157 13.28 13.75 -22.70
N LYS A 158 13.66 12.53 -22.32
CA LYS A 158 12.75 11.49 -21.83
C LYS A 158 12.77 11.34 -20.30
N LEU A 159 13.93 11.61 -19.70
CA LEU A 159 14.15 11.53 -18.27
C LEU A 159 14.77 12.85 -17.79
N ARG A 160 13.94 13.68 -17.14
CA ARG A 160 14.39 15.01 -16.70
C ARG A 160 15.25 14.86 -15.46
N ARG A 161 16.23 15.76 -15.31
CA ARG A 161 17.11 15.80 -14.13
C ARG A 161 16.34 15.93 -12.81
N SER A 162 15.16 16.56 -12.82
CA SER A 162 14.27 16.66 -11.65
C SER A 162 13.70 15.32 -11.19
N ASP A 163 13.56 14.34 -12.09
CA ASP A 163 13.13 12.98 -11.76
C ASP A 163 14.25 12.16 -11.08
N LEU A 164 15.51 12.60 -11.26
CA LEU A 164 16.71 11.94 -10.74
C LEU A 164 17.23 12.57 -9.44
N ILE A 165 17.04 13.88 -9.30
CA ILE A 165 17.33 14.59 -8.04
C ILE A 165 16.09 14.50 -7.17
N VAL A 166 16.01 13.40 -6.44
CA VAL A 166 14.93 13.15 -5.49
C VAL A 166 15.01 14.19 -4.37
N LYS A 167 14.06 15.13 -4.38
CA LYS A 167 13.79 16.01 -3.24
C LYS A 167 12.70 15.46 -2.32
N ASP A 168 11.89 14.55 -2.84
CA ASP A 168 10.77 13.92 -2.16
C ASP A 168 10.80 12.41 -2.42
N GLU A 169 11.05 11.65 -1.36
CA GLU A 169 11.09 10.18 -1.39
C GLU A 169 9.72 9.56 -1.67
N MET A 170 8.63 10.31 -1.47
CA MET A 170 7.26 9.86 -1.71
C MET A 170 6.77 10.14 -3.13
N ASN A 171 7.57 10.83 -3.96
CA ASN A 171 7.16 11.13 -5.34
C ASN A 171 7.10 9.86 -6.20
N VAL A 172 5.87 9.44 -6.52
CA VAL A 172 5.57 8.26 -7.34
C VAL A 172 5.83 8.53 -8.82
N GLU A 173 5.55 9.75 -9.30
CA GLU A 173 5.75 10.11 -10.71
C GLU A 173 7.22 9.97 -11.12
N SER A 174 8.15 10.41 -10.27
CA SER A 174 9.58 10.22 -10.48
C SER A 174 9.97 8.74 -10.52
N CYS A 175 9.33 7.88 -9.72
CA CYS A 175 9.54 6.43 -9.77
C CYS A 175 9.05 5.84 -11.11
N LEU A 176 7.86 6.24 -11.57
CA LEU A 176 7.29 5.78 -12.83
C LEU A 176 8.07 6.28 -14.05
N ASN A 177 8.59 7.52 -14.01
CA ASN A 177 9.40 8.11 -15.08
C ASN A 177 10.68 7.31 -15.33
N LEU A 178 11.30 6.74 -14.29
CA LEU A 178 12.48 5.89 -14.41
C LEU A 178 12.20 4.57 -15.13
N THR A 179 10.98 4.05 -14.99
CA THR A 179 10.57 2.76 -15.56
C THR A 179 9.86 2.88 -16.91
N LYS A 180 9.81 4.09 -17.49
CA LYS A 180 9.18 4.28 -18.80
C LYS A 180 9.94 3.54 -19.90
N GLU A 181 9.19 2.89 -20.77
CA GLU A 181 9.74 2.09 -21.87
C GLU A 181 10.69 2.89 -22.77
N ASP A 182 10.37 4.15 -23.07
CA ASP A 182 11.20 5.01 -23.90
C ASP A 182 12.54 5.40 -23.25
N VAL A 183 12.56 5.54 -21.92
CA VAL A 183 13.78 5.72 -21.12
C VAL A 183 14.63 4.45 -21.16
N LEU A 184 14.02 3.28 -20.97
CA LEU A 184 14.72 1.98 -21.04
C LEU A 184 15.35 1.74 -22.42
N GLN A 185 14.61 2.00 -23.50
CA GLN A 185 15.11 1.88 -24.87
C GLN A 185 16.26 2.85 -25.17
N ALA A 186 16.19 4.08 -24.65
CA ALA A 186 17.27 5.05 -24.80
C ALA A 186 18.56 4.57 -24.09
N LEU A 187 18.44 4.03 -22.88
CA LEU A 187 19.56 3.44 -22.14
C LEU A 187 20.16 2.22 -22.84
N GLN A 188 19.31 1.36 -23.42
CA GLN A 188 19.76 0.21 -24.21
C GLN A 188 20.55 0.64 -25.45
N THR A 189 20.08 1.66 -26.16
CA THR A 189 20.77 2.20 -27.34
C THR A 189 22.16 2.74 -26.96
N ILE A 190 22.25 3.51 -25.87
CA ILE A 190 23.53 4.01 -25.35
C ILE A 190 24.47 2.85 -25.05
N ARG A 191 23.98 1.80 -24.38
CA ARG A 191 24.78 0.61 -24.05
C ARG A 191 25.29 -0.11 -25.30
N SER A 192 24.47 -0.24 -26.34
CA SER A 192 24.89 -0.87 -27.60
C SER A 192 26.03 -0.10 -28.26
N ASN A 193 25.92 1.23 -28.32
CA ASN A 193 26.93 2.10 -28.94
C ASN A 193 28.27 2.15 -28.16
N LEU A 194 28.28 1.74 -26.89
CA LEU A 194 29.49 1.67 -26.06
C LEU A 194 30.22 0.33 -26.16
N LYS A 195 29.60 -0.68 -26.79
CA LYS A 195 30.22 -2.00 -27.02
C LYS A 195 30.90 -2.13 -28.38
N GLU A 196 30.70 -1.15 -29.26
CA GLU A 196 31.44 -0.95 -30.51
C GLU A 196 32.70 -0.12 -30.25
#